data_AF-A0A066WBP1-F1
#
_entry.id   AF-A0A066WBP1-F1
#
_cell.length_a   1.000
_cell.length_b   1.000
_cell.length_c   1.000
_cell.angle_alpha   90.00
_cell.angle_beta   90.00
_cell.angle_gamma   90.00
#
_symmetry.space_group_name_H-M   'P 1'
#
loop_
_entity.id
_entity.type
_entity.pdbx_description
1 polymer ?
#
loop_
_entity_poly.entity_id
_entity_poly.type
_entity_poly.pdbx_seq_one_letter_code
_entity_poly.pdbx_strand_id
1 'polypeptide(L)'
;MPRESAIDPERYVSLGLTHVQYDAGDPAAKLLGLVTLSPIFLLCAYVTIILYRRELTFINALIGQLGCEGLNWFLKRLIRQPRPFPGMLGKGYGMPSSHSQFVGFFAAFFISHFLLHHPQKTKPATLINTMRRAEHVAVIIAIVLLSALTCYSRYHLAYHTPVQILVGLTIGVVVGGGYYYLTEIVSRQPLRLPAPLGSPTVWSMSSSPILSRPRSPVLSHGNAALGAPKDEGLRKRSNSASRARGAQLSRRKSSLSSMLPPIPDLHPAPPLRQMILDHPVAVAFRVRDSWTVWRDGGIEGEYGTWRREWESRREWSWDKSASKLSLTARMKSGLALKPPQKKKKKQLGAATEEEEADVHYQHMLHALRLANKCEPTQTAFCVGCIITAPSLRETLATGYSRELEGNTHAEQCALDKLQRELIFVAENEAEAAAEIAEELALDLYTTMEPCSERISGATPCVQRILEFNHQRRYAVWTVGADADAQRCSPQPQQSQQVRHPQRCSKFVRLHVARVFQGVSEPDDFVQECQGARMLREQGISVQTVRARKPLFRVQNDRQQGEESESEDWSWLEKECLRIAKYGHADQPQPQPGVKRLWML
;
A
#
# COMPACT_ATOMS: atom_id res chain seq x y z
N MET A 1 32.51 -15.98 -51.26
CA MET A 1 31.85 -16.12 -52.58
C MET A 1 30.53 -15.36 -52.50
N PRO A 2 30.32 -14.25 -53.23
CA PRO A 2 29.05 -13.55 -53.20
C PRO A 2 28.01 -14.40 -53.94
N ARG A 3 26.90 -14.76 -53.28
CA ARG A 3 25.68 -15.29 -53.93
C ARG A 3 25.05 -14.14 -54.75
N GLU A 4 25.70 -13.72 -55.83
CA GLU A 4 25.17 -12.81 -56.86
C GLU A 4 24.55 -13.59 -58.03
N SER A 5 24.48 -14.93 -57.94
CA SER A 5 23.74 -15.75 -58.90
C SER A 5 22.25 -15.44 -58.79
N ALA A 6 21.69 -14.95 -59.89
CA ALA A 6 20.26 -14.73 -60.11
C ALA A 6 19.43 -15.82 -59.42
N ILE A 7 18.43 -15.40 -58.65
CA ILE A 7 17.48 -16.32 -58.02
C ILE A 7 16.76 -17.07 -59.13
N ASP A 8 16.88 -18.40 -59.13
CA ASP A 8 16.14 -19.27 -60.03
C ASP A 8 14.74 -19.54 -59.44
N PRO A 9 13.66 -19.00 -60.04
CA PRO A 9 12.31 -19.13 -59.50
C PRO A 9 11.81 -20.58 -59.46
N GLU A 10 12.34 -21.49 -60.26
CA GLU A 10 11.93 -22.90 -60.27
C GLU A 10 12.41 -23.67 -59.03
N ARG A 11 13.45 -23.17 -58.35
CA ARG A 11 14.03 -23.79 -57.15
C ARG A 11 13.31 -23.43 -55.84
N TYR A 12 12.46 -22.41 -55.87
CA TYR A 12 11.84 -21.86 -54.66
C TYR A 12 10.47 -22.49 -54.42
N VAL A 13 10.29 -23.04 -53.24
CA VAL A 13 9.01 -23.60 -52.78
C VAL A 13 8.43 -22.73 -51.66
N SER A 14 7.11 -22.60 -51.62
CA SER A 14 6.43 -21.86 -50.56
C SER A 14 6.08 -22.75 -49.38
N LEU A 15 6.35 -22.28 -48.16
CA LEU A 15 5.85 -22.90 -46.94
C LEU A 15 4.31 -22.73 -46.89
N GLY A 16 3.57 -23.83 -46.99
CA GLY A 16 2.10 -23.82 -47.16
C GLY A 16 1.31 -23.09 -46.07
N LEU A 17 1.87 -22.93 -44.87
CA LEU A 17 1.19 -22.22 -43.77
C LEU A 17 1.19 -20.69 -43.93
N THR A 18 2.20 -20.11 -44.60
CA THR A 18 2.46 -18.65 -44.56
C THR A 18 3.04 -18.05 -45.84
N HIS A 19 3.11 -18.84 -46.92
CA HIS A 19 3.66 -18.45 -48.21
C HIS A 19 5.12 -17.94 -48.18
N VAL A 20 5.89 -18.27 -47.15
CA VAL A 20 7.33 -17.97 -47.10
C VAL A 20 8.05 -18.84 -48.14
N GLN A 21 8.61 -18.20 -49.15
CA GLN A 21 9.40 -18.85 -50.20
C GLN A 21 10.82 -19.09 -49.73
N TYR A 22 11.35 -20.28 -50.01
CA TYR A 22 12.72 -20.70 -49.70
C TYR A 22 13.24 -21.67 -50.77
N ASP A 23 14.56 -21.74 -50.94
CA ASP A 23 15.20 -22.68 -51.86
C ASP A 23 15.09 -24.13 -51.33
N ALA A 24 14.46 -25.02 -52.10
CA ALA A 24 14.30 -26.42 -51.72
C ALA A 24 15.63 -27.19 -51.64
N GLY A 25 16.66 -26.71 -52.35
CA GLY A 25 18.00 -27.30 -52.34
C GLY A 25 18.83 -26.96 -51.10
N ASP A 26 18.37 -26.02 -50.27
CA ASP A 26 19.07 -25.59 -49.05
C ASP A 26 18.40 -26.22 -47.81
N PRO A 27 19.05 -27.20 -47.14
CA PRO A 27 18.45 -27.94 -46.03
C PRO A 27 18.17 -27.04 -44.81
N ALA A 28 18.91 -25.94 -44.65
CA ALA A 28 18.68 -24.99 -43.55
C ALA A 28 17.52 -24.04 -43.86
N ALA A 29 17.24 -23.77 -45.14
CA ALA A 29 16.26 -22.77 -45.56
C ALA A 29 14.82 -23.12 -45.14
N LYS A 30 14.45 -24.41 -45.10
CA LYS A 30 13.14 -24.84 -44.58
C LYS A 30 12.97 -24.53 -43.09
N LEU A 31 13.97 -24.87 -42.27
CA LEU A 31 13.95 -24.60 -40.83
C LEU A 31 13.95 -23.09 -40.56
N LEU A 32 14.80 -22.34 -41.28
CA LEU A 32 14.83 -20.89 -41.18
C LEU A 32 13.53 -20.25 -41.68
N GLY A 33 12.82 -20.87 -42.64
CA GLY A 33 11.47 -20.48 -43.02
C GLY A 33 10.50 -20.55 -41.84
N LEU A 34 10.54 -21.62 -41.04
CA LEU A 34 9.72 -21.76 -39.83
C LEU A 34 10.08 -20.72 -38.75
N VAL A 35 11.36 -20.44 -38.55
CA VAL A 35 11.83 -19.40 -37.60
C VAL A 35 11.18 -18.05 -37.87
N THR A 36 10.83 -17.77 -39.12
CA THR A 36 10.31 -16.46 -39.53
C THR A 36 8.87 -16.25 -39.07
N LEU A 37 8.23 -17.31 -38.60
CA LEU A 37 6.93 -17.28 -37.95
C LEU A 37 7.00 -16.86 -36.48
N SER A 38 8.21 -16.72 -35.92
CA SER A 38 8.38 -16.33 -34.53
C SER A 38 7.64 -15.06 -34.13
N PRO A 39 7.52 -13.97 -34.91
CA PRO A 39 6.73 -12.81 -34.50
C PRO A 39 5.24 -13.13 -34.32
N ILE A 40 4.68 -13.99 -35.19
CA ILE A 40 3.28 -14.42 -35.11
C ILE A 40 3.08 -15.29 -33.88
N PHE A 41 3.96 -16.28 -33.65
CA PHE A 41 3.90 -17.12 -32.46
C PHE A 41 4.11 -16.34 -31.16
N LEU A 42 4.98 -15.33 -31.17
CA LEU A 42 5.15 -14.41 -30.03
C LEU A 42 3.88 -13.60 -29.77
N LEU A 43 3.17 -13.16 -30.81
CA LEU A 43 1.89 -12.49 -30.66
C LEU A 43 0.83 -13.41 -30.04
N CYS A 44 0.75 -14.67 -30.51
CA CYS A 44 -0.10 -15.67 -29.89
C CYS A 44 0.28 -15.91 -28.42
N ALA A 45 1.58 -16.02 -28.13
CA ALA A 45 2.08 -16.18 -26.76
C ALA A 45 1.71 -15.00 -25.86
N TYR A 46 1.82 -13.75 -26.35
CA TYR A 46 1.36 -12.56 -25.64
C TYR A 46 -0.11 -12.68 -25.25
N VAL A 47 -0.98 -12.95 -26.22
CA VAL A 47 -2.43 -13.05 -25.99
C VAL A 47 -2.74 -14.16 -24.98
N THR A 48 -2.15 -15.34 -25.14
CA THR A 48 -2.33 -16.46 -24.20
C THR A 48 -1.89 -16.10 -22.78
N ILE A 49 -0.71 -15.48 -22.63
CA ILE A 49 -0.19 -15.06 -21.32
C ILE A 49 -1.07 -13.97 -20.70
N ILE A 50 -1.55 -13.02 -21.50
CA ILE A 50 -2.44 -11.95 -21.02
C ILE A 50 -3.76 -12.52 -20.52
N LEU A 51 -4.37 -13.46 -21.28
CA LEU A 51 -5.62 -14.09 -20.88
C LEU A 51 -5.47 -14.92 -19.59
N TYR A 52 -4.34 -15.64 -19.47
CA TYR A 52 -4.09 -16.51 -18.33
C TYR A 52 -3.62 -15.76 -17.09
N ARG A 53 -2.69 -14.80 -17.22
CA ARG A 53 -2.05 -14.11 -16.08
C ARG A 53 -2.63 -12.74 -15.78
N ARG A 54 -3.25 -12.07 -16.76
CA ARG A 54 -3.85 -10.72 -16.66
C ARG A 54 -2.91 -9.67 -16.08
N GLU A 55 -1.62 -9.80 -16.42
CA GLU A 55 -0.57 -8.94 -15.89
C GLU A 55 -0.38 -7.68 -16.74
N LEU A 56 -0.41 -6.53 -16.07
CA LEU A 56 -0.27 -5.22 -16.70
C LEU A 56 1.02 -5.10 -17.52
N THR A 57 2.11 -5.72 -17.07
CA THR A 57 3.40 -5.70 -17.78
C THR A 57 3.29 -6.32 -19.18
N PHE A 58 2.60 -7.45 -19.33
CA PHE A 58 2.43 -8.13 -20.62
C PHE A 58 1.45 -7.38 -21.53
N ILE A 59 0.38 -6.83 -20.95
CA ILE A 59 -0.56 -5.96 -21.69
C ILE A 59 0.17 -4.73 -22.24
N ASN A 60 0.96 -4.08 -21.39
CA ASN A 60 1.77 -2.92 -21.76
C ASN A 60 2.82 -3.27 -22.83
N ALA A 61 3.50 -4.41 -22.70
CA ALA A 61 4.44 -4.91 -23.70
C ALA A 61 3.78 -5.13 -25.06
N LEU A 62 2.57 -5.72 -25.10
CA LEU A 62 1.81 -5.94 -26.32
C LEU A 62 1.43 -4.61 -26.98
N ILE A 63 0.95 -3.62 -26.22
CA ILE A 63 0.63 -2.28 -26.74
C ILE A 63 1.87 -1.65 -27.37
N GLY A 64 3.01 -1.68 -26.67
CA GLY A 64 4.27 -1.17 -27.21
C GLY A 64 4.75 -1.92 -28.45
N GLN A 65 4.57 -3.25 -28.49
CA GLN A 65 4.92 -4.09 -29.64
C GLN A 65 4.10 -3.72 -30.88
N LEU A 66 2.78 -3.54 -30.73
CA LEU A 66 1.89 -3.12 -31.81
C LEU A 66 2.21 -1.68 -32.26
N GLY A 67 2.52 -0.78 -31.33
CA GLY A 67 3.00 0.57 -31.65
C GLY A 67 4.31 0.56 -32.43
N CYS A 68 5.24 -0.34 -32.09
CA CYS A 68 6.50 -0.52 -32.81
C CYS A 68 6.28 -1.05 -34.24
N GLU A 69 5.31 -1.95 -34.45
CA GLU A 69 4.91 -2.41 -35.78
C GLU A 69 4.27 -1.27 -36.60
N GLY A 70 3.42 -0.45 -35.97
CA GLY A 70 2.87 0.76 -36.58
C GLY A 70 3.97 1.76 -37.01
N LEU A 71 4.97 1.95 -36.17
CA LEU A 71 6.15 2.75 -36.51
C LEU A 71 6.92 2.16 -37.69
N ASN A 72 7.14 0.83 -37.73
CA ASN A 72 7.78 0.16 -38.85
C ASN A 72 7.01 0.40 -40.16
N TRP A 73 5.69 0.22 -40.14
CA TRP A 73 4.79 0.45 -41.26
C TRP A 73 4.85 1.89 -41.77
N PHE A 74 4.99 2.86 -40.88
CA PHE A 74 5.15 4.27 -41.22
C PHE A 74 6.53 4.55 -41.83
N LEU A 75 7.61 4.09 -41.18
CA LEU A 75 8.98 4.27 -41.66
C LEU A 75 9.21 3.64 -43.03
N LYS A 76 8.60 2.48 -43.31
CA LYS A 76 8.65 1.84 -44.63
C LYS A 76 8.05 2.73 -45.73
N ARG A 77 6.98 3.48 -45.43
CA ARG A 77 6.37 4.44 -46.37
C ARG A 77 7.17 5.72 -46.54
N LEU A 78 7.96 6.09 -45.53
CA LEU A 78 8.81 7.27 -45.55
C LEU A 78 10.11 6.99 -46.33
N ILE A 79 10.79 5.88 -46.02
CA ILE A 79 12.11 5.57 -46.58
C ILE A 79 12.01 4.95 -47.98
N ARG A 80 10.99 4.13 -48.22
CA ARG A 80 10.68 3.51 -49.54
C ARG A 80 11.85 2.73 -50.19
N GLN A 81 12.84 2.28 -49.42
CA GLN A 81 13.94 1.48 -49.96
C GLN A 81 13.44 0.08 -50.36
N PRO A 82 13.78 -0.43 -51.56
CA PRO A 82 13.37 -1.75 -52.02
C PRO A 82 14.06 -2.89 -51.23
N ARG A 83 13.49 -4.10 -51.33
CA ARG A 83 14.12 -5.35 -50.86
C ARG A 83 15.29 -5.74 -51.78
N PRO A 84 16.18 -6.68 -51.38
CA PRO A 84 17.28 -7.13 -52.23
C PRO A 84 16.83 -7.68 -53.60
N PHE A 85 15.69 -8.38 -53.61
CA PHE A 85 15.09 -8.98 -54.81
C PHE A 85 13.63 -8.52 -54.96
N PRO A 86 13.38 -7.32 -55.52
CA PRO A 86 12.04 -6.75 -55.64
C PRO A 86 11.12 -7.62 -56.49
N GLY A 87 9.88 -7.85 -56.03
CA GLY A 87 8.87 -8.59 -56.79
C GLY A 87 9.01 -10.12 -56.77
N MET A 88 10.20 -10.65 -56.47
CA MET A 88 10.42 -12.10 -56.33
C MET A 88 10.19 -12.60 -54.90
N LEU A 89 10.83 -11.99 -53.89
CA LEU A 89 10.78 -12.46 -52.50
C LEU A 89 10.11 -11.41 -51.59
N GLY A 90 8.81 -11.61 -51.37
CA GLY A 90 7.98 -10.73 -50.54
C GLY A 90 7.56 -9.43 -51.24
N LYS A 91 6.47 -8.84 -50.76
CA LYS A 91 5.90 -7.59 -51.31
C LYS A 91 6.33 -6.36 -50.49
N GLY A 92 6.31 -5.18 -51.13
CA GLY A 92 6.52 -3.87 -50.50
C GLY A 92 7.97 -3.52 -50.15
N TYR A 93 8.14 -2.42 -49.42
CA TYR A 93 9.45 -1.84 -49.08
C TYR A 93 10.23 -2.67 -48.04
N GLY A 94 11.55 -2.71 -48.20
CA GLY A 94 12.47 -3.49 -47.38
C GLY A 94 12.93 -2.81 -46.10
N MET A 95 13.02 -1.47 -46.08
CA MET A 95 13.65 -0.70 -44.99
C MET A 95 12.64 0.01 -44.10
N PRO A 96 12.75 -0.09 -42.76
CA PRO A 96 13.53 -1.07 -42.01
C PRO A 96 12.89 -2.47 -42.09
N SER A 97 13.67 -3.53 -41.79
CA SER A 97 13.14 -4.90 -41.72
C SER A 97 12.16 -5.04 -40.54
N SER A 98 10.93 -5.51 -40.80
CA SER A 98 9.87 -5.63 -39.77
C SER A 98 10.19 -6.69 -38.74
N HIS A 99 10.66 -7.86 -39.17
CA HIS A 99 10.95 -8.97 -38.25
C HIS A 99 12.09 -8.63 -37.29
N SER A 100 13.15 -7.97 -37.79
CA SER A 100 14.28 -7.56 -36.94
C SER A 100 13.90 -6.43 -35.98
N GLN A 101 13.05 -5.49 -36.41
CA GLN A 101 12.51 -4.46 -35.53
C GLN A 101 11.58 -5.05 -34.45
N PHE A 102 10.72 -5.99 -34.83
CA PHE A 102 9.82 -6.69 -33.91
C PHE A 102 10.59 -7.40 -32.79
N VAL A 103 11.57 -8.25 -33.15
CA VAL A 103 12.36 -8.98 -32.15
C VAL A 103 13.31 -8.07 -31.37
N GLY A 104 13.77 -6.97 -31.98
CA GLY A 104 14.56 -5.95 -31.29
C GLY A 104 13.78 -5.29 -30.14
N PHE A 105 12.51 -4.92 -30.39
CA PHE A 105 11.62 -4.41 -29.35
C PHE A 105 11.38 -5.47 -28.26
N PHE A 106 10.98 -6.68 -28.68
CA PHE A 106 10.67 -7.78 -27.77
C PHE A 106 11.85 -8.08 -26.84
N ALA A 107 13.06 -8.18 -27.41
CA ALA A 107 14.28 -8.44 -26.66
C ALA A 107 14.60 -7.29 -25.69
N ALA A 108 14.60 -6.04 -26.16
CA ALA A 108 14.93 -4.91 -25.31
C ALA A 108 13.95 -4.75 -24.14
N PHE A 109 12.65 -4.92 -24.38
CA PHE A 109 11.63 -4.83 -23.33
C PHE A 109 11.81 -5.93 -22.27
N PHE A 110 11.83 -7.20 -22.68
CA PHE A 110 11.86 -8.31 -21.72
C PHE A 110 13.22 -8.52 -21.08
N ILE A 111 14.33 -8.31 -21.79
CA ILE A 111 15.66 -8.38 -21.16
C ILE A 111 15.78 -7.28 -20.10
N SER A 112 15.38 -6.04 -20.39
CA SER A 112 15.35 -4.96 -19.38
C SER A 112 14.51 -5.38 -18.17
N HIS A 113 13.34 -5.98 -18.42
CA HIS A 113 12.48 -6.49 -17.38
C HIS A 113 13.16 -7.55 -16.50
N PHE A 114 13.69 -8.62 -17.09
CA PHE A 114 14.30 -9.72 -16.35
C PHE A 114 15.59 -9.33 -15.62
N LEU A 115 16.36 -8.38 -16.17
CA LEU A 115 17.56 -7.86 -15.52
C LEU A 115 17.23 -7.03 -14.27
N LEU A 116 16.21 -6.18 -14.33
CA LEU A 116 15.81 -5.33 -13.19
C LEU A 116 15.02 -6.10 -12.12
N HIS A 117 14.34 -7.18 -12.51
CA HIS A 117 13.53 -8.02 -11.61
C HIS A 117 14.16 -9.39 -11.35
N HIS A 118 15.49 -9.49 -11.42
CA HIS A 118 16.22 -10.73 -11.16
C HIS A 118 16.03 -11.19 -9.69
N PRO A 119 15.77 -12.50 -9.43
CA PRO A 119 15.60 -12.99 -8.06
C PRO A 119 16.84 -12.72 -7.21
N GLN A 120 16.61 -12.19 -6.01
CA GLN A 120 17.66 -11.88 -5.03
C GLN A 120 18.25 -13.17 -4.44
N LYS A 121 19.56 -13.14 -4.12
CA LYS A 121 20.23 -14.27 -3.47
C LYS A 121 19.73 -14.38 -2.03
N THR A 122 19.07 -15.48 -1.69
CA THR A 122 18.72 -15.81 -0.30
C THR A 122 19.87 -16.59 0.33
N LYS A 123 20.12 -16.38 1.63
CA LYS A 123 21.02 -17.21 2.44
C LYS A 123 20.21 -17.83 3.58
N PRO A 124 20.16 -19.18 3.70
CA PRO A 124 20.80 -20.17 2.82
C PRO A 124 20.16 -20.23 1.41
N ALA A 125 20.91 -20.79 0.46
CA ALA A 125 20.41 -21.03 -0.89
C ALA A 125 19.40 -22.18 -0.85
N THR A 126 18.16 -21.91 -1.23
CA THR A 126 17.13 -22.94 -1.40
C THR A 126 17.15 -23.47 -2.84
N LEU A 127 16.75 -24.73 -3.03
CA LEU A 127 16.63 -25.34 -4.37
C LEU A 127 15.71 -24.50 -5.27
N ILE A 128 14.57 -24.07 -4.72
CA ILE A 128 13.57 -23.24 -5.41
C ILE A 128 14.17 -21.91 -5.90
N ASN A 129 14.94 -21.21 -5.06
CA ASN A 129 15.57 -19.95 -5.48
C ASN A 129 16.64 -20.18 -6.56
N THR A 130 17.38 -21.29 -6.46
CA THR A 130 18.41 -21.65 -7.45
C THR A 130 17.79 -21.97 -8.80
N MET A 131 16.72 -22.77 -8.84
CA MET A 131 15.97 -23.08 -10.05
C MET A 131 15.38 -21.82 -10.70
N ARG A 132 14.73 -20.95 -9.91
CA ARG A 132 14.15 -19.71 -10.43
C ARG A 132 15.17 -18.77 -11.08
N ARG A 133 16.39 -18.72 -10.53
CA ARG A 133 17.49 -17.94 -11.13
C ARG A 133 17.98 -18.58 -12.42
N ALA A 134 18.11 -19.91 -12.47
CA ALA A 134 18.47 -20.64 -13.68
C ALA A 134 17.42 -20.42 -14.79
N GLU A 135 16.13 -20.45 -14.45
CA GLU A 135 15.02 -20.17 -15.37
C GLU A 135 15.12 -18.77 -15.96
N HIS A 136 15.34 -17.73 -15.13
CA HIS A 136 15.50 -16.36 -15.63
C HIS A 136 16.68 -16.22 -16.60
N VAL A 137 17.82 -16.84 -16.28
CA VAL A 137 19.00 -16.82 -17.16
C VAL A 137 18.71 -17.58 -18.46
N ALA A 138 18.08 -18.75 -18.38
CA ALA A 138 17.70 -19.54 -19.55
C ALA A 138 16.74 -18.78 -20.47
N VAL A 139 15.76 -18.06 -19.91
CA VAL A 139 14.83 -17.23 -20.68
C VAL A 139 15.55 -16.08 -21.37
N ILE A 140 16.46 -15.37 -20.70
CA ILE A 140 17.26 -14.30 -21.33
C ILE A 140 18.06 -14.86 -22.51
N ILE A 141 18.74 -16.00 -22.33
CA ILE A 141 19.49 -16.66 -23.40
C ILE A 141 18.56 -17.04 -24.56
N ALA A 142 17.39 -17.62 -24.28
CA ALA A 142 16.42 -18.01 -25.29
C ALA A 142 15.93 -16.79 -26.10
N ILE A 143 15.67 -15.65 -25.46
CA ILE A 143 15.26 -14.40 -26.12
C ILE A 143 16.36 -13.91 -27.07
N VAL A 144 17.62 -13.91 -26.62
CA VAL A 144 18.76 -13.51 -27.44
C VAL A 144 18.93 -14.43 -28.65
N LEU A 145 18.89 -15.75 -28.42
CA LEU A 145 19.02 -16.75 -29.48
C LEU A 145 17.88 -16.65 -30.50
N LEU A 146 16.63 -16.52 -30.06
CA LEU A 146 15.48 -16.35 -30.95
C LEU A 146 15.59 -15.08 -31.79
N SER A 147 16.04 -13.97 -31.19
CA SER A 147 16.21 -12.70 -31.88
C SER A 147 17.31 -12.78 -32.95
N ALA A 148 18.45 -13.40 -32.60
CA ALA A 148 19.55 -13.63 -33.52
C ALA A 148 19.15 -14.56 -34.67
N LEU A 149 18.47 -15.67 -34.37
CA LEU A 149 18.01 -16.64 -35.37
C LEU A 149 16.98 -16.02 -36.31
N THR A 150 16.09 -15.16 -35.79
CA THR A 150 15.12 -14.42 -36.60
C THR A 150 15.83 -13.44 -37.53
N CYS A 151 16.81 -12.68 -37.06
CA CYS A 151 17.60 -11.78 -37.92
C CYS A 151 18.38 -12.56 -38.98
N TYR A 152 19.04 -13.65 -38.59
CA TYR A 152 19.78 -14.52 -39.50
C TYR A 152 18.88 -15.13 -40.57
N SER A 153 17.66 -15.55 -40.22
CA SER A 153 16.70 -16.08 -41.19
C SER A 153 16.32 -15.08 -42.28
N ARG A 154 16.26 -13.77 -41.97
CA ARG A 154 15.95 -12.72 -42.95
C ARG A 154 17.11 -12.44 -43.90
N TYR A 155 18.34 -12.59 -43.40
CA TYR A 155 19.55 -12.51 -44.21
C TYR A 155 19.71 -13.74 -45.11
N HIS A 156 19.65 -14.94 -44.53
CA HIS A 156 19.92 -16.20 -45.22
C HIS A 156 18.87 -16.51 -46.31
N LEU A 157 17.60 -16.19 -46.05
CA LEU A 157 16.52 -16.34 -47.03
C LEU A 157 16.44 -15.18 -48.03
N ALA A 158 17.42 -14.26 -48.02
CA ALA A 158 17.52 -13.15 -48.97
C ALA A 158 16.35 -12.13 -48.98
N TYR A 159 15.51 -12.11 -47.93
CA TYR A 159 14.39 -11.16 -47.82
C TYR A 159 14.85 -9.72 -47.51
N HIS A 160 16.00 -9.57 -46.83
CA HIS A 160 16.53 -8.28 -46.38
C HIS A 160 18.06 -8.23 -46.44
N THR A 161 18.61 -7.04 -46.68
CA THR A 161 20.06 -6.80 -46.59
C THR A 161 20.52 -6.72 -45.12
N PRO A 162 21.82 -6.94 -44.82
CA PRO A 162 22.36 -6.72 -43.47
C PRO A 162 22.05 -5.34 -42.90
N VAL A 163 22.10 -4.30 -43.74
CA VAL A 163 21.80 -2.92 -43.35
C VAL A 163 20.32 -2.76 -42.96
N GLN A 164 19.40 -3.34 -43.74
CA GLN A 164 17.96 -3.29 -43.41
C GLN A 164 17.65 -4.00 -42.09
N ILE A 165 18.33 -5.12 -41.83
CA ILE A 165 18.20 -5.89 -40.60
C ILE A 165 18.74 -5.09 -39.42
N LEU A 166 19.97 -4.55 -39.53
CA LEU A 166 20.63 -3.78 -38.47
C LEU A 166 19.84 -2.52 -38.11
N VAL A 167 19.34 -1.77 -39.11
CA VAL A 167 18.50 -0.59 -38.85
C VAL A 167 17.18 -0.98 -38.20
N GLY A 168 16.52 -2.04 -38.66
CA GLY A 168 15.31 -2.54 -38.00
C GLY A 168 15.59 -2.92 -36.54
N LEU A 169 16.63 -3.71 -36.30
CA LEU A 169 17.00 -4.18 -34.96
C LEU A 169 17.31 -3.02 -34.01
N THR A 170 18.11 -2.04 -34.46
CA THR A 170 18.47 -0.86 -33.66
C THR A 170 17.26 0.01 -33.33
N ILE A 171 16.36 0.27 -34.28
CA ILE A 171 15.10 0.97 -34.03
C ILE A 171 14.27 0.19 -33.00
N GLY A 172 14.14 -1.12 -33.18
CA GLY A 172 13.41 -1.99 -32.25
C GLY A 172 13.96 -1.90 -30.83
N VAL A 173 15.28 -2.01 -30.67
CA VAL A 173 15.95 -1.94 -29.36
C VAL A 173 15.77 -0.57 -28.70
N VAL A 174 15.95 0.52 -29.45
CA VAL A 174 15.79 1.88 -28.93
C VAL A 174 14.34 2.13 -28.50
N VAL A 175 13.38 1.77 -29.33
CA VAL A 175 11.95 1.94 -29.03
C VAL A 175 11.55 1.04 -27.86
N GLY A 176 11.97 -0.22 -27.84
CA GLY A 176 11.65 -1.17 -26.77
C GLY A 176 12.23 -0.76 -25.42
N GLY A 177 13.51 -0.41 -25.37
CA GLY A 177 14.17 0.06 -24.15
C GLY A 177 13.61 1.39 -23.66
N GLY A 178 13.39 2.35 -24.56
CA GLY A 178 12.78 3.65 -24.22
C GLY A 178 11.34 3.51 -23.74
N TYR A 179 10.53 2.70 -24.41
CA TYR A 179 9.16 2.40 -24.02
C TYR A 179 9.11 1.72 -22.65
N TYR A 180 9.97 0.71 -22.41
CA TYR A 180 10.10 0.06 -21.11
C TYR A 180 10.47 1.08 -20.02
N TYR A 181 11.47 1.92 -20.24
CA TYR A 181 11.86 2.95 -19.27
C TYR A 181 10.70 3.88 -18.91
N LEU A 182 9.97 4.40 -19.90
CA LEU A 182 8.86 5.32 -19.67
C LEU A 182 7.67 4.62 -18.98
N THR A 183 7.32 3.41 -19.42
CA THR A 183 6.08 2.75 -19.00
C THR A 183 6.22 1.80 -17.82
N GLU A 184 7.43 1.30 -17.53
CA GLU A 184 7.69 0.41 -16.41
C GLU A 184 8.47 1.07 -15.27
N ILE A 185 9.35 2.05 -15.58
CA ILE A 185 10.16 2.72 -14.55
C ILE A 185 9.52 4.06 -14.16
N VAL A 186 9.29 4.96 -15.12
CA VAL A 186 8.75 6.29 -14.83
C VAL A 186 7.31 6.22 -14.33
N SER A 187 6.48 5.33 -14.89
CA SER A 187 5.07 5.15 -14.45
C SER A 187 4.90 4.70 -13.00
N ARG A 188 5.96 4.11 -12.40
CA ARG A 188 6.00 3.70 -10.99
C ARG A 188 6.45 4.83 -10.07
N GLN A 189 6.94 5.95 -10.60
CA GLN A 189 7.29 7.13 -9.82
C GLN A 189 6.03 7.98 -9.55
N PRO A 190 5.94 8.63 -8.37
CA PRO A 190 4.82 9.51 -8.06
C PRO A 190 4.78 10.70 -9.02
N LEU A 191 3.63 10.91 -9.65
CA LEU A 191 3.41 12.05 -10.55
C LEU A 191 3.49 13.34 -9.73
N ARG A 192 4.33 14.28 -10.16
CA ARG A 192 4.35 15.64 -9.61
C ARG A 192 3.49 16.51 -10.52
N LEU A 193 2.24 16.74 -10.13
CA LEU A 193 1.33 17.61 -10.86
C LEU A 193 1.25 18.99 -10.19
N PRO A 194 1.24 20.10 -10.95
CA PRO A 194 0.91 21.42 -10.40
C PRO A 194 -0.57 21.43 -9.93
N ALA A 195 -0.83 21.94 -8.73
CA ALA A 195 -2.21 22.14 -8.24
C ALA A 195 -2.93 23.12 -9.18
N PRO A 196 -4.01 22.72 -9.90
CA PRO A 196 -5.25 22.22 -9.31
C PRO A 196 -5.95 21.17 -10.19
N LEU A 197 -5.49 19.91 -10.18
CA LEU A 197 -6.19 18.78 -10.81
C LEU A 197 -6.25 17.53 -9.90
N GLY A 198 -5.78 17.65 -8.66
CA GLY A 198 -5.58 16.52 -7.74
C GLY A 198 -6.59 16.40 -6.59
N SER A 199 -7.67 17.17 -6.57
CA SER A 199 -8.68 17.11 -5.49
C SER A 199 -10.07 16.82 -6.04
N PRO A 200 -10.72 15.70 -5.66
CA PRO A 200 -12.17 15.68 -5.59
C PRO A 200 -12.57 16.60 -4.42
N THR A 201 -12.87 17.86 -4.72
CA THR A 201 -13.36 18.84 -3.74
C THR A 201 -14.69 18.39 -3.16
N VAL A 202 -14.67 17.93 -1.91
CA VAL A 202 -15.82 18.02 -1.01
C VAL A 202 -15.99 19.51 -0.69
N TRP A 203 -17.05 20.13 -1.22
CA TRP A 203 -17.44 21.50 -0.84
C TRP A 203 -17.92 21.49 0.62
N SER A 204 -17.03 21.78 1.56
CA SER A 204 -17.43 22.23 2.89
C SER A 204 -17.62 23.74 2.84
N MET A 205 -18.86 24.17 2.64
CA MET A 205 -19.25 25.56 2.92
C MET A 205 -19.30 25.73 4.44
N SER A 206 -18.29 26.40 5.00
CA SER A 206 -18.44 27.08 6.29
C SER A 206 -17.92 28.50 6.14
N SER A 207 -18.86 29.41 5.97
CA SER A 207 -18.64 30.84 5.90
C SER A 207 -18.45 31.40 7.32
N SER A 208 -17.38 32.16 7.55
CA SER A 208 -17.41 33.34 8.41
C SER A 208 -16.20 34.24 8.14
N PRO A 209 -16.39 35.55 7.91
CA PRO A 209 -15.31 36.49 7.62
C PRO A 209 -14.81 37.14 8.92
N ILE A 210 -13.49 37.22 9.12
CA ILE A 210 -12.91 38.11 10.14
C ILE A 210 -11.92 39.06 9.48
N LEU A 211 -12.27 40.34 9.60
CA LEU A 211 -11.56 41.54 9.15
C LEU A 211 -10.09 41.57 9.59
N SER A 212 -9.22 41.88 8.64
CA SER A 212 -7.86 42.38 8.86
C SER A 212 -7.88 43.88 9.13
N ARG A 213 -7.17 44.31 10.19
CA ARG A 213 -6.89 45.73 10.50
C ARG A 213 -5.40 45.98 10.20
N PRO A 214 -5.02 47.01 9.42
CA PRO A 214 -3.63 47.28 9.12
C PRO A 214 -2.99 48.17 10.20
N ARG A 215 -1.71 47.92 10.53
CA ARG A 215 -0.85 48.89 11.20
C ARG A 215 0.33 49.23 10.30
N SER A 216 0.48 50.54 10.09
CA SER A 216 1.45 51.28 9.30
C SER A 216 2.87 51.26 9.91
N PRO A 217 3.91 51.60 9.10
CA PRO A 217 5.31 51.62 9.52
C PRO A 217 5.72 52.99 10.09
N VAL A 218 6.63 52.99 11.07
CA VAL A 218 7.34 54.21 11.51
C VAL A 218 8.84 54.06 11.23
N LEU A 219 9.36 55.08 10.56
CA LEU A 219 10.72 55.27 10.09
C LEU A 219 11.67 55.74 11.20
N SER A 220 12.92 55.28 11.05
CA SER A 220 14.23 55.95 11.23
C SER A 220 14.46 56.97 12.36
N HIS A 221 15.60 56.81 13.03
CA HIS A 221 16.78 57.70 13.06
C HIS A 221 17.83 56.96 13.94
N GLY A 222 19.11 56.79 13.62
CA GLY A 222 20.01 57.63 12.86
C GLY A 222 20.80 58.50 13.82
N ASN A 223 21.92 58.00 14.38
CA ASN A 223 23.07 58.81 14.78
C ASN A 223 24.31 57.95 15.06
N ALA A 224 25.41 58.37 14.45
CA ALA A 224 26.76 57.83 14.58
C ALA A 224 27.62 58.79 15.41
N ALA A 225 28.52 58.27 16.24
CA ALA A 225 29.77 58.96 16.63
C ALA A 225 30.75 58.00 17.33
N LEU A 226 31.92 57.85 16.71
CA LEU A 226 33.29 57.95 17.27
C LEU A 226 33.69 57.18 18.56
N GLY A 227 34.77 56.39 18.44
CA GLY A 227 35.64 56.03 19.56
C GLY A 227 36.40 54.70 19.39
N ALA A 228 37.68 54.77 19.01
CA ALA A 228 38.69 53.72 19.23
C ALA A 228 39.62 54.18 20.38
N PRO A 229 40.65 53.45 20.87
CA PRO A 229 41.10 52.07 20.59
C PRO A 229 41.57 51.25 21.84
N LYS A 230 42.04 50.01 21.58
CA LYS A 230 43.09 49.20 22.29
C LYS A 230 42.92 48.82 23.77
N ASP A 231 43.02 47.52 24.07
CA ASP A 231 44.11 47.03 24.94
C ASP A 231 44.41 45.53 24.78
N GLU A 232 45.70 45.22 24.81
CA GLU A 232 46.33 43.89 24.80
C GLU A 232 46.30 43.23 26.18
N GLY A 233 46.49 41.90 26.21
CA GLY A 233 47.39 41.33 27.21
C GLY A 233 47.00 40.00 27.86
N LEU A 234 47.75 38.93 27.50
CA LEU A 234 48.19 37.82 28.36
C LEU A 234 47.08 36.90 28.96
N ARG A 235 47.09 35.57 28.80
CA ARG A 235 48.19 34.63 29.10
C ARG A 235 47.89 33.20 28.59
N LYS A 236 48.94 32.52 28.15
CA LYS A 236 49.09 31.05 27.90
C LYS A 236 48.86 30.27 29.23
N ARG A 237 48.55 28.96 29.32
CA ARG A 237 49.11 27.80 28.62
C ARG A 237 48.41 26.47 29.05
N SER A 238 48.26 25.53 28.09
CA SER A 238 48.35 24.02 28.15
C SER A 238 47.51 23.20 29.14
N ASN A 239 46.95 22.01 28.87
CA ASN A 239 46.88 21.01 27.78
C ASN A 239 45.64 20.14 28.14
N SER A 240 44.83 19.53 27.26
CA SER A 240 45.19 18.38 26.41
C SER A 240 44.01 17.92 25.51
N ALA A 241 44.36 17.37 24.35
CA ALA A 241 43.69 16.30 23.58
C ALA A 241 42.30 16.54 22.93
N SER A 242 42.28 16.75 21.61
CA SER A 242 41.96 15.68 20.63
C SER A 242 41.85 16.25 19.20
N ARG A 243 42.39 15.49 18.25
CA ARG A 243 42.80 15.90 16.91
C ARG A 243 41.64 15.74 15.92
N ALA A 244 41.23 16.85 15.31
CA ALA A 244 40.16 16.91 14.32
C ALA A 244 40.54 16.22 13.00
N ARG A 245 39.58 15.47 12.45
CA ARG A 245 39.61 14.84 11.13
C ARG A 245 39.09 15.82 10.06
N GLY A 246 39.84 15.91 8.96
CA GLY A 246 39.34 15.81 7.59
C GLY A 246 38.29 16.83 7.14
N ALA A 247 38.76 17.90 6.51
CA ALA A 247 37.99 18.75 5.64
C ALA A 247 37.54 17.99 4.38
N GLN A 248 36.26 18.11 4.02
CA GLN A 248 35.79 17.81 2.66
C GLN A 248 34.90 18.97 2.16
N LEU A 249 35.28 19.47 1.00
CA LEU A 249 34.86 20.73 0.39
C LEU A 249 33.38 20.76 0.02
N SER A 250 32.65 21.75 0.55
CA SER A 250 31.31 22.12 0.08
C SER A 250 31.42 22.83 -1.27
N ARG A 251 31.02 22.14 -2.33
CA ARG A 251 30.93 22.68 -3.69
C ARG A 251 29.65 23.53 -3.79
N ARG A 252 29.82 24.87 -3.76
CA ARG A 252 28.78 25.87 -4.08
C ARG A 252 28.09 25.49 -5.40
N LYS A 253 26.81 25.10 -5.36
CA LYS A 253 25.93 25.11 -6.54
C LYS A 253 25.27 26.47 -6.62
N SER A 254 25.53 27.17 -7.72
CA SER A 254 24.94 28.45 -8.11
C SER A 254 23.44 28.31 -8.33
N SER A 255 22.68 29.19 -7.69
CA SER A 255 21.23 29.31 -7.74
C SER A 255 20.80 30.05 -9.01
N LEU A 256 20.36 29.31 -10.04
CA LEU A 256 19.39 29.81 -11.04
C LEU A 256 17.95 29.68 -10.52
N SER A 257 17.76 29.08 -9.35
CA SER A 257 16.46 28.87 -8.69
C SER A 257 15.93 30.12 -7.97
N SER A 258 16.67 31.22 -7.97
CA SER A 258 16.29 32.47 -7.29
C SER A 258 15.59 33.50 -8.20
N MET A 259 15.41 33.20 -9.50
CA MET A 259 14.77 34.11 -10.47
C MET A 259 13.41 33.62 -10.99
N LEU A 260 12.90 32.48 -10.50
CA LEU A 260 11.59 31.97 -10.88
C LEU A 260 10.58 32.19 -9.74
N PRO A 261 9.32 32.57 -10.03
CA PRO A 261 8.27 32.67 -9.03
C PRO A 261 8.12 31.33 -8.28
N PRO A 262 7.68 31.34 -7.00
CA PRO A 262 7.56 30.13 -6.21
C PRO A 262 6.66 29.13 -6.94
N ILE A 263 7.24 27.99 -7.31
CA ILE A 263 6.52 26.87 -7.89
C ILE A 263 5.47 26.46 -6.85
N PRO A 264 4.16 26.42 -7.18
CA PRO A 264 3.13 26.00 -6.23
C PRO A 264 3.44 24.59 -5.72
N ASP A 265 3.29 24.36 -4.42
CA ASP A 265 3.60 23.08 -3.77
C ASP A 265 2.91 21.91 -4.52
N LEU A 266 3.71 21.11 -5.23
CA LEU A 266 3.21 19.96 -6.00
C LEU A 266 2.86 18.84 -5.01
N HIS A 267 1.57 18.51 -4.92
CA HIS A 267 1.12 17.34 -4.19
C HIS A 267 1.63 16.05 -4.88
N PRO A 268 2.03 15.01 -4.11
CA PRO A 268 2.34 13.72 -4.68
C PRO A 268 1.04 13.09 -5.22
N ALA A 269 0.86 13.06 -6.54
CA ALA A 269 -0.20 12.28 -7.15
C ALA A 269 0.20 10.79 -7.18
N PRO A 270 -0.77 9.86 -7.11
CA PRO A 270 -0.49 8.43 -7.23
C PRO A 270 0.26 8.17 -8.56
N PRO A 271 1.20 7.21 -8.59
CA PRO A 271 1.89 6.85 -9.82
C PRO A 271 0.90 6.54 -10.95
N LEU A 272 1.24 6.86 -12.20
CA LEU A 272 0.36 6.60 -13.36
C LEU A 272 -0.13 5.14 -13.38
N ARG A 273 0.76 4.22 -13.02
CA ARG A 273 0.46 2.79 -12.95
C ARG A 273 -0.67 2.46 -11.95
N GLN A 274 -0.73 3.20 -10.85
CA GLN A 274 -1.80 3.05 -9.86
C GLN A 274 -3.14 3.52 -10.44
N MET A 275 -3.16 4.67 -11.13
CA MET A 275 -4.38 5.14 -11.79
C MET A 275 -4.93 4.13 -12.81
N ILE A 276 -4.03 3.44 -13.52
CA ILE A 276 -4.41 2.39 -14.49
C ILE A 276 -5.05 1.19 -13.77
N LEU A 277 -4.49 0.73 -12.65
CA LEU A 277 -4.98 -0.44 -11.91
C LEU A 277 -6.29 -0.15 -11.14
N ASP A 278 -6.48 1.10 -10.72
CA ASP A 278 -7.70 1.55 -10.03
C ASP A 278 -8.85 1.84 -11.02
N HIS A 279 -8.59 1.85 -12.33
CA HIS A 279 -9.61 2.11 -13.34
C HIS A 279 -10.68 0.99 -13.38
N PRO A 280 -11.99 1.30 -13.47
CA PRO A 280 -13.06 0.30 -13.41
C PRO A 280 -12.91 -0.86 -14.40
N VAL A 281 -12.38 -0.58 -15.59
CA VAL A 281 -12.07 -1.61 -16.59
C VAL A 281 -10.95 -2.54 -16.12
N ALA A 282 -9.86 -2.01 -15.56
CA ALA A 282 -8.79 -2.84 -15.02
C ALA A 282 -9.29 -3.70 -13.84
N VAL A 283 -10.17 -3.15 -13.01
CA VAL A 283 -10.85 -3.89 -11.94
C VAL A 283 -11.73 -5.02 -12.50
N ALA A 284 -12.58 -4.71 -13.48
CA ALA A 284 -13.49 -5.68 -14.10
C ALA A 284 -12.75 -6.83 -14.78
N PHE A 285 -11.63 -6.53 -15.44
CA PHE A 285 -10.76 -7.54 -16.05
C PHE A 285 -9.78 -8.19 -15.07
N ARG A 286 -9.83 -7.84 -13.77
CA ARG A 286 -8.93 -8.35 -12.73
C ARG A 286 -7.44 -8.19 -13.12
N VAL A 287 -7.09 -7.05 -13.70
CA VAL A 287 -5.73 -6.73 -14.12
C VAL A 287 -4.86 -6.47 -12.90
N ARG A 288 -3.68 -7.07 -12.88
CA ARG A 288 -2.77 -7.04 -11.74
C ARG A 288 -1.37 -6.58 -12.11
N ASP A 289 -0.65 -6.14 -11.08
CA ASP A 289 0.75 -5.74 -11.16
C ASP A 289 1.59 -6.59 -10.20
N SER A 290 1.86 -7.83 -10.61
CA SER A 290 2.73 -8.74 -9.86
C SER A 290 3.41 -9.74 -10.80
N TRP A 291 4.55 -10.26 -10.35
CA TRP A 291 5.31 -11.36 -10.97
C TRP A 291 5.15 -12.68 -10.23
N THR A 292 4.26 -12.74 -9.26
CA THR A 292 3.88 -13.98 -8.58
C THR A 292 3.08 -14.85 -9.54
N VAL A 293 3.56 -16.08 -9.74
CA VAL A 293 2.81 -17.14 -10.42
C VAL A 293 1.97 -17.80 -9.36
N TRP A 294 0.66 -17.76 -9.56
CA TRP A 294 -0.31 -18.24 -8.59
C TRP A 294 -1.05 -19.48 -9.12
N ARG A 295 -1.54 -20.35 -8.23
CA ARG A 295 -2.02 -21.69 -8.61
C ARG A 295 -3.34 -21.64 -9.39
N ASP A 296 -4.16 -20.62 -9.17
CA ASP A 296 -5.45 -20.43 -9.84
C ASP A 296 -5.35 -19.54 -11.09
N GLY A 297 -4.15 -19.03 -11.42
CA GLY A 297 -3.94 -18.10 -12.55
C GLY A 297 -4.32 -16.64 -12.25
N GLY A 298 -4.76 -16.33 -11.03
CA GLY A 298 -5.28 -15.03 -10.61
C GLY A 298 -6.79 -14.88 -10.85
N ILE A 299 -7.58 -15.95 -10.74
CA ILE A 299 -9.00 -15.94 -11.11
C ILE A 299 -9.86 -15.31 -10.01
N GLU A 300 -9.86 -15.80 -8.75
CA GLU A 300 -10.70 -15.19 -7.68
C GLU A 300 -9.93 -14.96 -6.38
N GLY A 301 -9.60 -15.99 -5.61
CA GLY A 301 -8.97 -15.81 -4.30
C GLY A 301 -7.59 -15.14 -4.35
N GLU A 302 -6.80 -15.44 -5.39
CA GLU A 302 -5.45 -14.90 -5.51
C GLU A 302 -5.44 -13.43 -6.00
N TYR A 303 -6.47 -12.99 -6.73
CA TYR A 303 -6.64 -11.57 -7.09
C TYR A 303 -7.09 -10.74 -5.89
N GLY A 304 -8.05 -11.22 -5.09
CA GLY A 304 -8.48 -10.56 -3.85
C GLY A 304 -7.32 -10.40 -2.86
N THR A 305 -6.49 -11.45 -2.71
CA THR A 305 -5.27 -11.40 -1.87
C THR A 305 -4.25 -10.38 -2.38
N TRP A 306 -3.95 -10.38 -3.68
CA TRP A 306 -3.05 -9.39 -4.27
C TRP A 306 -3.60 -7.96 -4.11
N ARG A 307 -4.91 -7.76 -4.29
CA ARG A 307 -5.55 -6.44 -4.18
C ARG A 307 -5.52 -5.93 -2.74
N ARG A 308 -5.80 -6.77 -1.75
CA ARG A 308 -5.64 -6.44 -0.32
C ARG A 308 -4.20 -6.03 0.00
N GLU A 309 -3.21 -6.78 -0.49
CA GLU A 309 -1.80 -6.44 -0.30
C GLU A 309 -1.43 -5.10 -0.99
N TRP A 310 -1.93 -4.88 -2.20
CA TRP A 310 -1.74 -3.64 -2.96
C TRP A 310 -2.34 -2.44 -2.22
N GLU A 311 -3.56 -2.56 -1.69
CA GLU A 311 -4.24 -1.52 -0.90
C GLU A 311 -3.52 -1.26 0.44
N SER A 312 -3.07 -2.30 1.14
CA SER A 312 -2.29 -2.15 2.39
C SER A 312 -0.96 -1.41 2.18
N ARG A 313 -0.24 -1.70 1.09
CA ARG A 313 1.00 -0.99 0.73
C ARG A 313 0.77 0.51 0.45
N ARG A 314 -0.43 0.88 -0.04
CA ARG A 314 -0.82 2.27 -0.28
C ARG A 314 -1.03 3.05 1.01
N GLU A 315 -1.79 2.47 1.96
CA GLU A 315 -2.06 3.09 3.27
C GLU A 315 -0.75 3.40 4.00
N TRP A 316 0.19 2.45 4.02
CA TRP A 316 1.51 2.63 4.62
C TRP A 316 2.38 3.73 3.97
N SER A 317 2.32 3.87 2.64
CA SER A 317 3.09 4.89 1.91
C SER A 317 2.54 6.31 2.13
N TRP A 318 1.23 6.43 2.30
CA TRP A 318 0.55 7.69 2.57
C TRP A 318 0.90 8.22 3.97
N ASP A 319 0.80 7.38 5.00
CA ASP A 319 1.09 7.76 6.39
C ASP A 319 2.53 8.27 6.59
N LYS A 320 3.51 7.63 5.94
CA LYS A 320 4.92 8.08 5.96
C LYS A 320 5.15 9.39 5.22
N SER A 321 4.38 9.65 4.16
CA SER A 321 4.49 10.88 3.38
C SER A 321 3.85 12.06 4.12
N ALA A 322 2.69 11.85 4.75
CA ALA A 322 1.99 12.84 5.55
C ALA A 322 2.79 13.25 6.81
N SER A 323 3.38 12.28 7.51
CA SER A 323 4.24 12.51 8.68
C SER A 323 5.57 13.21 8.32
N LYS A 324 6.16 12.95 7.15
CA LYS A 324 7.32 13.73 6.66
C LYS A 324 6.96 15.14 6.22
N LEU A 325 5.79 15.34 5.61
CA LEU A 325 5.32 16.67 5.20
C LEU A 325 5.05 17.56 6.42
N SER A 326 4.45 17.01 7.49
CA SER A 326 4.19 17.76 8.73
C SER A 326 5.48 18.14 9.47
N LEU A 327 6.49 17.26 9.47
CA LEU A 327 7.80 17.52 10.08
C LEU A 327 8.60 18.59 9.30
N THR A 328 8.57 18.53 7.97
CA THR A 328 9.25 19.52 7.13
C THR A 328 8.52 20.87 7.09
N ALA A 329 7.19 20.87 7.19
CA ALA A 329 6.39 22.10 7.39
C ALA A 329 6.68 22.75 8.75
N ARG A 330 6.85 21.97 9.83
CA ARG A 330 7.29 22.47 11.16
C ARG A 330 8.71 23.03 11.16
N MET A 331 9.60 22.54 10.30
CA MET A 331 10.97 23.06 10.19
C MET A 331 11.08 24.30 9.30
N LYS A 332 10.17 24.49 8.34
CA LYS A 332 10.17 25.64 7.42
C LYS A 332 9.45 26.89 7.94
N SER A 333 8.59 26.77 8.96
CA SER A 333 7.77 27.90 9.44
C SER A 333 8.48 28.90 10.37
N GLY A 334 9.79 28.76 10.64
CA GLY A 334 10.66 29.87 11.08
C GLY A 334 10.29 30.60 12.38
N LEU A 335 9.30 30.16 13.16
CA LEU A 335 8.94 30.74 14.45
C LEU A 335 9.71 30.02 15.56
N ALA A 336 10.93 30.49 15.78
CA ALA A 336 11.76 30.12 16.93
C ALA A 336 11.12 30.62 18.23
N LEU A 337 10.21 29.84 18.80
CA LEU A 337 9.89 29.94 20.22
C LEU A 337 11.03 29.28 21.00
N LYS A 338 11.79 30.10 21.73
CA LYS A 338 12.82 29.65 22.68
C LYS A 338 12.24 28.55 23.57
N PRO A 339 13.01 27.48 23.88
CA PRO A 339 12.54 26.45 24.79
C PRO A 339 12.18 27.10 26.13
N PRO A 340 10.98 26.86 26.68
CA PRO A 340 10.61 27.46 27.96
C PRO A 340 11.53 26.90 29.03
N GLN A 341 12.19 27.80 29.75
CA GLN A 341 12.91 27.44 30.95
C GLN A 341 11.98 26.71 31.92
N LYS A 342 12.49 25.61 32.47
CA LYS A 342 11.82 24.76 33.48
C LYS A 342 11.32 25.63 34.64
N LYS A 343 10.03 25.97 34.61
CA LYS A 343 9.28 26.34 35.82
C LYS A 343 8.24 25.26 36.04
N LYS A 344 8.41 24.52 37.15
CA LYS A 344 7.48 23.50 37.64
C LYS A 344 6.08 24.12 37.73
N LYS A 345 5.18 23.74 36.81
CA LYS A 345 3.74 23.87 36.99
C LYS A 345 3.08 22.55 36.62
N LYS A 346 2.34 22.04 37.59
CA LYS A 346 1.55 20.81 37.61
C LYS A 346 0.31 21.07 36.76
N GLN A 347 0.15 20.43 35.58
CA GLN A 347 -1.15 20.30 34.90
C GLN A 347 -1.12 19.26 33.77
N LEU A 348 -1.96 18.24 33.98
CA LEU A 348 -2.56 17.20 33.11
C LEU A 348 -2.12 17.14 31.62
N GLY A 349 -1.43 16.05 31.26
CA GLY A 349 -0.72 15.87 29.99
C GLY A 349 -1.52 15.26 28.85
N ALA A 350 -1.18 15.67 27.62
CA ALA A 350 -1.45 14.94 26.39
C ALA A 350 -0.53 13.71 26.33
N ALA A 351 -1.09 12.53 26.10
CA ALA A 351 -0.37 11.27 26.02
C ALA A 351 0.62 11.29 24.83
N THR A 352 1.79 10.70 25.04
CA THR A 352 2.79 10.47 23.99
C THR A 352 2.33 9.35 23.04
N GLU A 353 2.77 9.34 21.77
CA GLU A 353 2.38 8.30 20.79
C GLU A 353 2.70 6.87 21.28
N GLU A 354 3.72 6.70 22.13
CA GLU A 354 4.05 5.42 22.77
C GLU A 354 3.03 5.01 23.84
N GLU A 355 2.49 5.95 24.62
CA GLU A 355 1.45 5.68 25.61
C GLU A 355 0.12 5.30 24.94
N GLU A 356 -0.24 5.94 23.82
CA GLU A 356 -1.45 5.57 23.07
C GLU A 356 -1.32 4.17 22.43
N ALA A 357 -0.15 3.85 21.86
CA ALA A 357 0.14 2.52 21.33
C ALA A 357 0.06 1.42 22.43
N ASP A 358 0.55 1.71 23.64
CA ASP A 358 0.46 0.79 24.78
C ASP A 358 -1.00 0.56 25.22
N VAL A 359 -1.83 1.60 25.23
CA VAL A 359 -3.28 1.48 25.55
C VAL A 359 -3.99 0.55 24.56
N HIS A 360 -3.76 0.73 23.25
CA HIS A 360 -4.36 -0.14 22.24
C HIS A 360 -3.88 -1.59 22.37
N TYR A 361 -2.60 -1.78 22.71
CA TYR A 361 -2.04 -3.09 22.97
C TYR A 361 -2.71 -3.77 24.17
N GLN A 362 -2.89 -3.08 25.29
CA GLN A 362 -3.56 -3.63 26.48
C GLN A 362 -5.01 -4.02 26.20
N HIS A 363 -5.76 -3.19 25.45
CA HIS A 363 -7.11 -3.52 25.05
C HIS A 363 -7.17 -4.75 24.14
N MET A 364 -6.21 -4.90 23.22
CA MET A 364 -6.14 -6.09 22.37
C MET A 364 -5.81 -7.37 23.17
N LEU A 365 -4.94 -7.29 24.19
CA LEU A 365 -4.71 -8.41 25.11
C LEU A 365 -5.98 -8.78 25.89
N HIS A 366 -6.76 -7.79 26.31
CA HIS A 366 -8.05 -8.05 26.95
C HIS A 366 -9.05 -8.67 25.97
N ALA A 367 -9.09 -8.24 24.71
CA ALA A 367 -9.94 -8.88 23.69
C ALA A 367 -9.53 -10.35 23.46
N LEU A 368 -8.23 -10.67 23.48
CA LEU A 368 -7.74 -12.05 23.43
C LEU A 368 -8.17 -12.89 24.63
N ARG A 369 -8.20 -12.32 25.84
CA ARG A 369 -8.75 -12.99 27.04
C ARG A 369 -10.20 -13.39 26.84
N LEU A 370 -11.00 -12.50 26.25
CA LEU A 370 -12.41 -12.75 25.96
C LEU A 370 -12.57 -13.83 24.89
N ALA A 371 -11.80 -13.75 23.79
CA ALA A 371 -11.81 -14.77 22.75
C ALA A 371 -11.46 -16.18 23.28
N ASN A 372 -10.59 -16.27 24.29
CA ASN A 372 -10.23 -17.53 24.94
C ASN A 372 -11.34 -18.11 25.85
N LYS A 373 -12.42 -17.37 26.10
CA LYS A 373 -13.63 -17.88 26.80
C LYS A 373 -14.61 -18.58 25.84
N CYS A 374 -14.44 -18.43 24.52
CA CYS A 374 -15.32 -19.05 23.54
C CYS A 374 -15.27 -20.57 23.62
N GLU A 375 -16.44 -21.21 23.54
CA GLU A 375 -16.50 -22.65 23.24
C GLU A 375 -16.00 -22.89 21.81
N PRO A 376 -14.96 -23.73 21.60
CA PRO A 376 -14.39 -23.96 20.28
C PRO A 376 -15.31 -24.82 19.41
N THR A 377 -15.41 -24.48 18.12
CA THR A 377 -16.16 -25.25 17.12
C THR A 377 -15.36 -25.34 15.83
N GLN A 378 -15.68 -26.32 14.96
CA GLN A 378 -15.02 -26.46 13.64
C GLN A 378 -15.60 -25.52 12.58
N THR A 379 -16.72 -24.85 12.87
CA THR A 379 -17.51 -24.10 11.89
C THR A 379 -17.56 -22.60 12.17
N ALA A 380 -16.90 -22.13 13.23
CA ALA A 380 -16.85 -20.71 13.58
C ALA A 380 -15.54 -20.36 14.30
N PHE A 381 -15.15 -19.10 14.21
CA PHE A 381 -13.99 -18.58 14.93
C PHE A 381 -14.31 -18.20 16.38
N CYS A 382 -13.28 -18.22 17.23
CA CYS A 382 -13.30 -17.69 18.59
C CYS A 382 -12.81 -16.23 18.57
N VAL A 383 -13.72 -15.27 18.72
CA VAL A 383 -13.42 -13.84 18.62
C VAL A 383 -13.77 -13.16 19.94
N GLY A 384 -13.03 -12.13 20.32
CA GLY A 384 -13.30 -11.28 21.47
C GLY A 384 -13.37 -9.82 21.05
N CYS A 385 -14.23 -9.05 21.73
CA CYS A 385 -14.51 -7.66 21.41
C CYS A 385 -14.68 -6.81 22.68
N ILE A 386 -14.21 -5.57 22.64
CA ILE A 386 -14.30 -4.59 23.72
C ILE A 386 -14.70 -3.24 23.13
N ILE A 387 -15.64 -2.55 23.79
CA ILE A 387 -16.02 -1.18 23.45
C ILE A 387 -15.61 -0.27 24.60
N THR A 388 -14.88 0.80 24.29
CA THR A 388 -14.36 1.75 25.27
C THR A 388 -14.71 3.19 24.87
N ALA A 389 -14.76 4.09 25.85
CA ALA A 389 -14.82 5.53 25.61
C ALA A 389 -13.49 6.17 26.03
N PRO A 390 -12.62 6.59 25.08
CA PRO A 390 -11.31 7.15 25.40
C PRO A 390 -11.35 8.37 26.33
N SER A 391 -12.39 9.21 26.19
CA SER A 391 -12.62 10.38 27.05
C SER A 391 -12.97 10.01 28.50
N LEU A 392 -13.62 8.86 28.72
CA LEU A 392 -13.97 8.35 30.04
C LEU A 392 -12.91 7.39 30.61
N ARG A 393 -11.98 6.91 29.76
CA ARG A 393 -10.97 5.89 30.09
C ARG A 393 -11.58 4.62 30.69
N GLU A 394 -12.81 4.30 30.29
CA GLU A 394 -13.59 3.19 30.80
C GLU A 394 -13.96 2.21 29.68
N THR A 395 -14.01 0.93 30.02
CA THR A 395 -14.59 -0.11 29.16
C THR A 395 -16.09 -0.13 29.38
N LEU A 396 -16.86 0.18 28.34
CA LEU A 396 -18.30 0.28 28.41
C LEU A 396 -19.01 -1.06 28.21
N ALA A 397 -18.47 -1.92 27.34
CA ALA A 397 -19.02 -3.24 27.09
C ALA A 397 -17.95 -4.21 26.57
N THR A 398 -18.19 -5.50 26.77
CA THR A 398 -17.33 -6.59 26.28
C THR A 398 -18.17 -7.70 25.68
N GLY A 399 -17.64 -8.37 24.66
CA GLY A 399 -18.28 -9.50 24.01
C GLY A 399 -17.27 -10.58 23.61
N TYR A 400 -17.70 -11.83 23.57
CA TYR A 400 -16.98 -12.88 22.85
C TYR A 400 -17.96 -13.74 22.02
N SER A 401 -17.46 -14.39 20.98
CA SER A 401 -18.31 -15.22 20.11
C SER A 401 -19.02 -16.30 20.91
N ARG A 402 -20.32 -16.46 20.66
CA ARG A 402 -21.21 -17.42 21.34
C ARG A 402 -21.36 -17.17 22.84
N GLU A 403 -21.13 -15.93 23.29
CA GLU A 403 -21.40 -15.55 24.68
C GLU A 403 -22.90 -15.46 24.98
N LEU A 404 -23.66 -14.85 24.06
CA LEU A 404 -25.12 -14.78 24.12
C LEU A 404 -25.73 -15.94 23.33
N GLU A 405 -26.96 -16.31 23.69
CA GLU A 405 -27.69 -17.43 23.06
C GLU A 405 -27.71 -17.35 21.53
N GLY A 406 -27.42 -18.48 20.89
CA GLY A 406 -27.37 -18.62 19.44
C GLY A 406 -25.98 -18.38 18.82
N ASN A 407 -25.93 -18.33 17.49
CA ASN A 407 -24.69 -18.09 16.75
C ASN A 407 -24.34 -16.59 16.76
N THR A 408 -23.86 -16.09 17.88
CA THR A 408 -23.55 -14.66 18.07
C THR A 408 -22.06 -14.39 17.87
N HIS A 409 -21.74 -13.27 17.20
CA HIS A 409 -20.37 -12.79 17.05
C HIS A 409 -19.96 -11.92 18.25
N ALA A 410 -18.66 -11.73 18.46
CA ALA A 410 -18.14 -10.95 19.58
C ALA A 410 -18.59 -9.49 19.55
N GLU A 411 -18.55 -8.85 18.38
CA GLU A 411 -18.99 -7.47 18.17
C GLU A 411 -20.49 -7.32 18.40
N GLN A 412 -21.27 -8.31 17.96
CA GLN A 412 -22.70 -8.38 18.25
C GLN A 412 -22.94 -8.45 19.76
N CYS A 413 -22.27 -9.35 20.49
CA CYS A 413 -22.44 -9.47 21.94
C CYS A 413 -22.09 -8.17 22.67
N ALA A 414 -20.98 -7.52 22.29
CA ALA A 414 -20.56 -6.26 22.89
C ALA A 414 -21.57 -5.13 22.64
N LEU A 415 -22.05 -4.97 21.40
CA LEU A 415 -23.04 -3.94 21.05
C LEU A 415 -24.40 -4.21 21.71
N ASP A 416 -24.88 -5.45 21.71
CA ASP A 416 -26.16 -5.81 22.33
C ASP A 416 -26.13 -5.56 23.85
N LYS A 417 -25.00 -5.83 24.53
CA LYS A 417 -24.83 -5.50 25.95
C LYS A 417 -24.76 -4.01 26.20
N LEU A 418 -24.01 -3.27 25.37
CA LEU A 418 -23.96 -1.81 25.43
C LEU A 418 -25.37 -1.20 25.33
N GLN A 419 -26.19 -1.74 24.42
CA GLN A 419 -27.59 -1.36 24.25
C GLN A 419 -28.51 -1.73 25.41
N ARG A 420 -28.23 -2.82 26.14
CA ARG A 420 -29.04 -3.21 27.31
C ARG A 420 -28.65 -2.47 28.58
N GLU A 421 -27.35 -2.25 28.79
CA GLU A 421 -26.81 -1.76 30.07
C GLU A 421 -26.70 -0.23 30.12
N LEU A 422 -26.48 0.43 28.98
CA LEU A 422 -26.18 1.86 28.93
C LEU A 422 -27.22 2.70 28.18
N ILE A 423 -28.33 2.13 27.69
CA ILE A 423 -29.29 2.85 26.84
C ILE A 423 -30.70 2.74 27.41
N PHE A 424 -31.24 3.87 27.89
CA PHE A 424 -32.68 4.05 28.07
C PHE A 424 -33.25 4.59 26.76
N VAL A 425 -34.19 3.89 26.15
CA VAL A 425 -34.93 4.39 24.97
C VAL A 425 -35.91 5.45 25.47
N ALA A 426 -35.65 6.72 25.18
CA ALA A 426 -36.67 7.76 25.39
C ALA A 426 -37.95 7.37 24.63
N GLU A 427 -39.09 7.39 25.32
CA GLU A 427 -40.38 6.98 24.75
C GLU A 427 -40.81 7.90 23.58
N ASN A 428 -40.28 9.14 23.52
CA ASN A 428 -40.57 10.12 22.47
C ASN A 428 -39.31 10.65 21.76
N GLU A 429 -39.32 10.66 20.42
CA GLU A 429 -38.22 11.18 19.57
C GLU A 429 -37.99 12.70 19.73
N ALA A 430 -39.03 13.46 20.07
CA ALA A 430 -38.97 14.91 20.19
C ALA A 430 -38.19 15.37 21.44
N GLU A 431 -38.24 14.60 22.54
CA GLU A 431 -37.50 14.89 23.77
C GLU A 431 -36.02 14.50 23.64
N ALA A 432 -35.73 13.35 23.02
CA ALA A 432 -34.36 12.90 22.77
C ALA A 432 -33.60 13.85 21.82
N ALA A 433 -34.26 14.41 20.81
CA ALA A 433 -33.61 15.32 19.86
C ALA A 433 -33.36 16.73 20.43
N ALA A 434 -34.10 17.15 21.46
CA ALA A 434 -34.02 18.49 22.04
C ALA A 434 -32.90 18.66 23.09
N GLU A 435 -32.36 17.56 23.64
CA GLU A 435 -31.35 17.58 24.72
C GLU A 435 -30.01 16.87 24.39
N ILE A 436 -29.78 16.36 23.17
CA ILE A 436 -28.45 15.86 22.78
C ILE A 436 -27.49 17.04 22.64
N ALA A 437 -26.74 17.32 23.71
CA ALA A 437 -25.76 18.40 23.74
C ALA A 437 -24.36 17.95 23.27
N GLU A 438 -24.05 16.66 23.35
CA GLU A 438 -22.68 16.13 23.20
C GLU A 438 -22.67 14.77 22.47
N GLU A 439 -21.63 14.53 21.66
CA GLU A 439 -21.33 13.23 21.04
C GLU A 439 -20.16 12.56 21.76
N LEU A 440 -20.29 11.25 22.05
CA LEU A 440 -19.23 10.46 22.67
C LEU A 440 -18.69 9.45 21.66
N ALA A 441 -17.44 9.68 21.26
CA ALA A 441 -16.69 8.79 20.39
C ALA A 441 -16.28 7.52 21.15
N LEU A 442 -16.54 6.36 20.55
CA LEU A 442 -16.20 5.05 21.05
C LEU A 442 -15.11 4.40 20.20
N ASP A 443 -14.24 3.65 20.87
CA ASP A 443 -13.28 2.74 20.24
C ASP A 443 -13.77 1.30 20.43
N LEU A 444 -13.84 0.56 19.33
CA LEU A 444 -14.16 -0.86 19.31
C LEU A 444 -12.89 -1.66 19.01
N TYR A 445 -12.48 -2.52 19.93
CA TYR A 445 -11.35 -3.43 19.76
C TYR A 445 -11.88 -4.83 19.49
N THR A 446 -11.49 -5.47 18.40
CA THR A 446 -11.90 -6.85 18.06
C THR A 446 -10.69 -7.69 17.67
N THR A 447 -10.63 -8.95 18.10
CA THR A 447 -9.47 -9.81 17.77
C THR A 447 -9.43 -10.23 16.30
N MET A 448 -10.53 -10.07 15.56
CA MET A 448 -10.69 -10.42 14.15
C MET A 448 -11.39 -9.28 13.42
N GLU A 449 -11.10 -9.09 12.13
CA GLU A 449 -11.84 -8.15 11.29
C GLU A 449 -13.37 -8.38 11.38
N PRO A 450 -14.17 -7.31 11.58
CA PRO A 450 -15.62 -7.42 11.61
C PRO A 450 -16.15 -7.94 10.27
N CYS A 451 -16.97 -8.99 10.29
CA CYS A 451 -17.43 -9.61 9.06
C CYS A 451 -18.33 -8.68 8.21
N SER A 452 -18.10 -8.66 6.90
CA SER A 452 -18.97 -8.00 5.91
C SER A 452 -20.18 -8.85 5.53
N GLU A 453 -20.05 -10.17 5.62
CA GLU A 453 -21.09 -11.14 5.32
C GLU A 453 -21.12 -12.25 6.37
N ARG A 454 -22.23 -12.99 6.44
CA ARG A 454 -22.35 -14.16 7.33
C ARG A 454 -22.98 -15.31 6.57
N ILE A 455 -22.31 -16.47 6.60
CA ILE A 455 -22.83 -17.72 6.01
C ILE A 455 -24.19 -18.09 6.62
N SER A 456 -24.42 -17.77 7.89
CA SER A 456 -25.69 -18.02 8.58
C SER A 456 -26.83 -17.12 8.10
N GLY A 457 -26.58 -16.12 7.25
CA GLY A 457 -27.57 -15.13 6.79
C GLY A 457 -27.97 -14.07 7.83
N ALA A 458 -27.38 -14.11 9.02
CA ALA A 458 -27.65 -13.12 10.06
C ALA A 458 -26.95 -11.78 9.76
N THR A 459 -27.40 -10.68 10.37
CA THR A 459 -26.83 -9.35 10.16
C THR A 459 -25.31 -9.34 10.43
N PRO A 460 -24.47 -8.96 9.44
CA PRO A 460 -23.02 -8.87 9.58
C PRO A 460 -22.57 -7.86 10.63
N CYS A 461 -21.36 -8.06 11.18
CA CYS A 461 -20.83 -7.18 12.24
C CYS A 461 -20.65 -5.74 11.76
N VAL A 462 -20.20 -5.56 10.51
CA VAL A 462 -20.09 -4.23 9.89
C VAL A 462 -21.43 -3.51 9.88
N GLN A 463 -22.49 -4.19 9.41
CA GLN A 463 -23.81 -3.60 9.34
C GLN A 463 -24.34 -3.24 10.73
N ARG A 464 -24.05 -4.05 11.75
CA ARG A 464 -24.41 -3.74 13.15
C ARG A 464 -23.71 -2.50 13.69
N ILE A 465 -22.42 -2.33 13.39
CA ILE A 465 -21.65 -1.14 13.79
C ILE A 465 -22.20 0.11 13.10
N LEU A 466 -22.51 0.02 11.80
CA LEU A 466 -23.09 1.14 11.05
C LEU A 466 -24.50 1.48 11.56
N GLU A 467 -25.34 0.48 11.79
CA GLU A 467 -26.68 0.68 12.35
C GLU A 467 -26.62 1.30 13.74
N PHE A 468 -25.70 0.85 14.60
CA PHE A 468 -25.43 1.50 15.88
C PHE A 468 -25.08 2.98 15.71
N ASN A 469 -24.18 3.33 14.78
CA ASN A 469 -23.85 4.72 14.53
C ASN A 469 -25.03 5.55 13.97
N HIS A 470 -25.95 4.94 13.23
CA HIS A 470 -27.12 5.62 12.69
C HIS A 470 -28.22 5.85 13.74
N GLN A 471 -28.33 4.99 14.75
CA GLN A 471 -29.31 5.14 15.82
C GLN A 471 -29.04 6.42 16.62
N ARG A 472 -30.11 7.18 16.92
CA ARG A 472 -30.06 8.49 17.62
C ARG A 472 -30.52 8.43 19.09
N ARG A 473 -30.44 7.26 19.72
CA ARG A 473 -31.22 6.94 20.93
C ARG A 473 -30.40 6.67 22.20
N TYR A 474 -29.26 7.33 22.38
CA TYR A 474 -28.33 6.95 23.46
C TYR A 474 -28.31 7.97 24.60
N ALA A 475 -28.39 7.47 25.84
CA ALA A 475 -28.35 8.26 27.07
C ALA A 475 -27.31 7.65 28.01
N VAL A 476 -26.19 8.34 28.27
CA VAL A 476 -25.10 7.78 29.08
C VAL A 476 -25.21 8.29 30.52
N TRP A 477 -25.20 7.38 31.49
CA TRP A 477 -25.11 7.73 32.90
C TRP A 477 -23.66 8.11 33.24
N THR A 478 -23.40 9.36 33.59
CA THR A 478 -22.12 9.73 34.22
C THR A 478 -22.31 9.71 35.74
N VAL A 479 -21.56 8.88 36.46
CA VAL A 479 -21.40 9.04 37.90
C VAL A 479 -20.50 10.26 38.12
N GLY A 480 -21.08 11.35 38.62
CA GLY A 480 -20.31 12.56 38.93
C GLY A 480 -19.23 12.27 39.96
N ALA A 481 -17.98 12.53 39.60
CA ALA A 481 -16.92 12.73 40.57
C ALA A 481 -17.17 14.09 41.27
N ASP A 482 -17.35 14.06 42.58
CA ASP A 482 -17.75 15.18 43.43
C ASP A 482 -16.92 16.47 43.22
N ALA A 483 -17.62 17.60 43.06
CA ALA A 483 -17.15 18.90 43.53
C ALA A 483 -18.38 19.75 43.92
N ASP A 484 -18.33 20.31 45.14
CA ASP A 484 -19.27 21.28 45.73
C ASP A 484 -20.48 20.79 46.55
N ALA A 485 -20.35 19.69 47.28
CA ALA A 485 -21.19 19.42 48.46
C ALA A 485 -20.61 20.06 49.74
N GLN A 486 -20.40 21.37 49.75
CA GLN A 486 -20.02 22.09 50.98
C GLN A 486 -20.58 23.51 51.04
N ARG A 487 -21.92 23.61 51.02
CA ARG A 487 -22.65 24.73 51.61
C ARG A 487 -24.13 24.40 51.73
N CYS A 488 -24.54 23.86 52.87
CA CYS A 488 -25.85 24.12 53.49
C CYS A 488 -25.87 23.47 54.88
N SER A 489 -25.88 24.32 55.91
CA SER A 489 -26.04 23.94 57.31
C SER A 489 -27.42 23.29 57.58
N PRO A 490 -27.55 22.50 58.67
CA PRO A 490 -28.74 21.69 58.90
C PRO A 490 -29.87 22.51 59.53
N GLN A 491 -31.10 22.32 59.05
CA GLN A 491 -32.31 22.51 59.85
C GLN A 491 -33.06 21.17 59.96
N PRO A 492 -33.61 20.83 61.14
CA PRO A 492 -34.31 19.58 61.35
C PRO A 492 -35.81 19.77 61.06
N GLN A 493 -36.41 18.90 60.25
CA GLN A 493 -37.75 18.34 60.51
C GLN A 493 -38.15 17.27 59.48
N GLN A 494 -38.31 16.05 60.01
CA GLN A 494 -39.36 15.06 59.75
C GLN A 494 -39.91 14.92 58.32
N SER A 495 -39.49 13.86 57.64
CA SER A 495 -40.39 12.86 57.02
C SER A 495 -39.55 11.74 56.40
N GLN A 496 -39.92 10.50 56.71
CA GLN A 496 -39.34 9.29 56.15
C GLN A 496 -39.70 9.17 54.67
N GLN A 497 -38.84 9.67 53.79
CA GLN A 497 -38.72 9.19 52.42
C GLN A 497 -37.27 8.80 52.19
N VAL A 498 -37.07 7.56 51.75
CA VAL A 498 -35.78 7.05 51.29
C VAL A 498 -35.33 7.95 50.14
N ARG A 499 -34.34 8.83 50.40
CA ARG A 499 -33.73 9.64 49.35
C ARG A 499 -32.91 8.71 48.47
N HIS A 500 -33.41 8.39 47.29
CA HIS A 500 -32.56 7.93 46.20
C HIS A 500 -31.54 9.04 45.87
N PRO A 501 -30.24 8.72 45.72
CA PRO A 501 -29.25 9.71 45.31
C PRO A 501 -29.68 10.30 43.96
N GLN A 502 -29.83 11.63 43.89
CA GLN A 502 -30.13 12.34 42.65
C GLN A 502 -28.96 12.15 41.67
N ARG A 503 -29.11 11.19 40.75
CA ARG A 503 -28.20 10.98 39.61
C ARG A 503 -28.59 11.94 38.50
N CYS A 504 -27.68 12.80 38.07
CA CYS A 504 -27.88 13.69 36.93
C CYS A 504 -27.64 12.91 35.64
N SER A 505 -28.67 12.71 34.81
CA SER A 505 -28.58 12.03 33.52
C SER A 505 -28.34 13.06 32.40
N LYS A 506 -27.31 12.87 31.57
CA LYS A 506 -27.11 13.62 30.33
C LYS A 506 -27.36 12.71 29.13
N PHE A 507 -28.11 13.21 28.14
CA PHE A 507 -28.28 12.53 26.87
C PHE A 507 -27.05 12.78 26.00
N VAL A 508 -26.40 11.69 25.57
CA VAL A 508 -25.14 11.75 24.81
C VAL A 508 -25.23 10.76 23.66
N ARG A 509 -24.98 11.23 22.45
CA ARG A 509 -24.99 10.37 21.27
C ARG A 509 -23.69 9.56 21.22
N LEU A 510 -23.81 8.25 21.44
CA LEU A 510 -22.72 7.31 21.22
C LEU A 510 -22.48 7.10 19.73
N HIS A 511 -21.22 7.07 19.31
CA HIS A 511 -20.86 6.58 17.99
C HIS A 511 -19.49 5.89 18.02
N VAL A 512 -19.35 4.76 17.33
CA VAL A 512 -18.08 4.09 17.09
C VAL A 512 -17.28 4.90 16.06
N ALA A 513 -16.23 5.56 16.54
CA ALA A 513 -15.35 6.41 15.73
C ALA A 513 -14.16 5.62 15.15
N ARG A 514 -13.65 4.67 15.94
CA ARG A 514 -12.46 3.89 15.62
C ARG A 514 -12.69 2.41 15.88
N VAL A 515 -12.16 1.57 15.00
CA VAL A 515 -12.11 0.12 15.14
C VAL A 515 -10.66 -0.34 15.09
N PHE A 516 -10.26 -1.08 16.12
CA PHE A 516 -8.93 -1.65 16.25
C PHE A 516 -9.03 -3.16 16.13
N GLN A 517 -8.49 -3.74 15.06
CA GLN A 517 -8.55 -5.17 14.80
C GLN A 517 -7.22 -5.88 15.11
N GLY A 518 -7.30 -7.14 15.54
CA GLY A 518 -6.13 -7.97 15.82
C GLY A 518 -5.52 -8.61 14.57
N VAL A 519 -6.37 -9.20 13.72
CA VAL A 519 -5.98 -9.80 12.44
C VAL A 519 -7.12 -9.66 11.44
N SER A 520 -6.80 -9.63 10.15
CA SER A 520 -7.82 -9.69 9.09
C SER A 520 -8.45 -11.07 9.01
N GLU A 521 -9.71 -11.13 8.56
CA GLU A 521 -10.43 -12.39 8.43
C GLU A 521 -9.74 -13.29 7.39
N PRO A 522 -9.35 -14.52 7.75
CA PRO A 522 -8.76 -15.46 6.80
C PRO A 522 -9.84 -16.03 5.87
N ASP A 523 -9.44 -16.43 4.67
CA ASP A 523 -10.37 -16.85 3.58
C ASP A 523 -11.03 -18.23 3.82
N ASP A 524 -11.05 -18.74 5.06
CA ASP A 524 -11.56 -20.08 5.40
C ASP A 524 -13.09 -20.18 5.34
N PHE A 525 -13.79 -19.12 5.81
CA PHE A 525 -15.26 -19.08 5.86
C PHE A 525 -15.84 -18.08 4.86
N VAL A 526 -15.25 -16.88 4.75
CA VAL A 526 -15.65 -15.87 3.78
C VAL A 526 -14.46 -15.57 2.88
N GLN A 527 -14.56 -15.93 1.60
CA GLN A 527 -13.43 -15.86 0.65
C GLN A 527 -12.94 -14.43 0.41
N GLU A 528 -13.76 -13.41 0.68
CA GLU A 528 -13.39 -12.00 0.56
C GLU A 528 -14.15 -11.14 1.60
N CYS A 529 -13.72 -11.17 2.87
CA CYS A 529 -14.26 -10.22 3.85
C CYS A 529 -13.85 -8.78 3.49
N GLN A 530 -14.82 -7.87 3.43
CA GLN A 530 -14.63 -6.46 3.06
C GLN A 530 -14.88 -5.51 4.24
N GLY A 531 -14.89 -6.02 5.47
CA GLY A 531 -15.45 -5.30 6.59
C GLY A 531 -14.67 -4.06 6.99
N ALA A 532 -13.33 -4.13 7.03
CA ALA A 532 -12.50 -2.97 7.30
C ALA A 532 -12.70 -1.87 6.25
N ARG A 533 -12.83 -2.25 4.97
CA ARG A 533 -13.08 -1.31 3.87
C ARG A 533 -14.43 -0.62 4.00
N MET A 534 -15.50 -1.39 4.21
CA MET A 534 -16.86 -0.85 4.34
C MET A 534 -16.96 0.15 5.51
N LEU A 535 -16.31 -0.13 6.64
CA LEU A 535 -16.26 0.79 7.77
C LEU A 535 -15.50 2.09 7.44
N ARG A 536 -14.35 1.99 6.75
CA ARG A 536 -13.57 3.16 6.30
C ARG A 536 -14.34 4.04 5.33
N GLU A 537 -15.10 3.44 4.40
CA GLU A 537 -15.94 4.18 3.45
C GLU A 537 -17.04 5.00 4.14
N GLN A 538 -17.45 4.61 5.36
CA GLN A 538 -18.40 5.33 6.21
C GLN A 538 -17.72 6.29 7.21
N GLY A 539 -16.41 6.54 7.06
CA GLY A 539 -15.66 7.48 7.89
C GLY A 539 -15.19 6.94 9.24
N ILE A 540 -15.31 5.63 9.50
CA ILE A 540 -14.81 4.98 10.72
C ILE A 540 -13.34 4.61 10.50
N SER A 541 -12.44 5.04 11.39
CA SER A 541 -11.01 4.68 11.29
C SER A 541 -10.82 3.20 11.65
N VAL A 542 -10.20 2.40 10.78
CA VAL A 542 -9.90 0.98 11.06
C VAL A 542 -8.40 0.73 11.04
N GLN A 543 -7.83 0.27 12.14
CA GLN A 543 -6.40 0.04 12.31
C GLN A 543 -6.11 -1.37 12.84
N THR A 544 -5.05 -2.01 12.34
CA THR A 544 -4.56 -3.27 12.91
C THR A 544 -3.58 -2.99 14.04
N VAL A 545 -3.86 -3.50 15.24
CA VAL A 545 -3.01 -3.27 16.41
C VAL A 545 -1.69 -4.03 16.25
N ARG A 546 -0.58 -3.30 16.36
CA ARG A 546 0.78 -3.86 16.30
C ARG A 546 1.52 -3.53 17.58
N ALA A 547 2.27 -4.50 18.09
CA ALA A 547 3.09 -4.34 19.28
C ALA A 547 4.45 -5.00 19.09
N ARG A 548 5.49 -4.46 19.73
CA ARG A 548 6.79 -5.13 19.80
C ARG A 548 6.66 -6.39 20.66
N LYS A 549 7.22 -7.51 20.22
CA LYS A 549 7.19 -8.75 21.00
C LYS A 549 7.94 -8.54 22.33
N PRO A 550 7.30 -8.73 23.50
CA PRO A 550 8.01 -8.63 24.76
C PRO A 550 9.06 -9.74 24.87
N LEU A 551 10.29 -9.36 25.24
CA LEU A 551 11.41 -10.29 25.42
C LEU A 551 11.13 -11.19 26.64
N PHE A 552 10.89 -12.47 26.39
CA PHE A 552 10.83 -13.45 27.48
C PHE A 552 12.26 -13.87 27.83
N ARG A 553 12.72 -13.47 29.02
CA ARG A 553 13.90 -14.10 29.61
C ARG A 553 13.47 -15.48 30.09
N VAL A 554 13.66 -16.50 29.26
CA VAL A 554 13.47 -17.89 29.69
C VAL A 554 14.60 -18.18 30.68
N GLN A 555 14.30 -18.15 31.98
CA GLN A 555 15.15 -18.81 32.98
C GLN A 555 14.96 -20.32 32.82
N ASN A 556 15.73 -20.94 31.94
CA ASN A 556 16.03 -22.36 32.02
C ASN A 556 17.52 -22.57 31.76
N ASP A 557 18.10 -23.44 32.58
CA ASP A 557 19.51 -23.73 32.70
C ASP A 557 20.21 -24.07 31.38
N ARG A 558 21.43 -23.54 31.25
CA ARG A 558 22.53 -24.03 30.40
C ARG A 558 22.18 -24.35 28.94
N GLN A 559 22.01 -23.31 28.13
CA GLN A 559 22.59 -23.27 26.79
C GLN A 559 22.61 -21.81 26.30
N GLN A 560 23.80 -21.24 26.22
CA GLN A 560 24.04 -19.92 25.61
C GLN A 560 23.84 -20.06 24.10
N GLY A 561 22.64 -19.74 23.63
CA GLY A 561 22.40 -19.32 22.26
C GLY A 561 22.11 -17.82 22.27
N GLU A 562 22.86 -17.05 21.50
CA GLU A 562 22.57 -15.64 21.24
C GLU A 562 21.22 -15.54 20.51
N GLU A 563 20.13 -15.33 21.26
CA GLU A 563 18.84 -14.96 20.68
C GLU A 563 18.92 -13.52 20.19
N SER A 564 19.13 -13.36 18.88
CA SER A 564 19.07 -12.07 18.21
C SER A 564 17.71 -11.42 18.44
N GLU A 565 17.68 -10.12 18.76
CA GLU A 565 16.48 -9.29 18.80
C GLU A 565 15.71 -9.38 17.47
N SER A 566 14.79 -10.34 17.34
CA SER A 566 13.91 -10.42 16.18
C SER A 566 12.84 -9.34 16.34
N GLU A 567 12.90 -8.29 15.52
CA GLU A 567 11.87 -7.24 15.40
C GLU A 567 10.56 -7.79 14.79
N ASP A 568 9.98 -8.85 15.37
CA ASP A 568 8.72 -9.41 14.88
C ASP A 568 7.53 -8.57 15.39
N TRP A 569 7.14 -7.57 14.60
CA TRP A 569 5.95 -6.74 14.83
C TRP A 569 4.62 -7.44 14.50
N SER A 570 4.67 -8.62 13.89
CA SER A 570 3.49 -9.39 13.48
C SER A 570 3.05 -10.45 14.50
N TRP A 571 3.72 -10.54 15.65
CA TRP A 571 3.45 -11.59 16.63
C TRP A 571 2.03 -11.54 17.19
N LEU A 572 1.47 -10.35 17.40
CA LEU A 572 0.14 -10.13 17.97
C LEU A 572 -0.93 -10.58 16.97
N GLU A 573 -0.76 -10.23 15.70
CA GLU A 573 -1.61 -10.66 14.58
C GLU A 573 -1.63 -12.19 14.45
N LYS A 574 -0.45 -12.84 14.52
CA LYS A 574 -0.35 -14.31 14.55
C LYS A 574 -1.07 -14.92 15.75
N GLU A 575 -1.02 -14.27 16.91
CA GLU A 575 -1.68 -14.75 18.12
C GLU A 575 -3.20 -14.59 18.05
N CYS A 576 -3.69 -13.48 17.50
CA CYS A 576 -5.10 -13.27 17.19
C CYS A 576 -5.63 -14.35 16.23
N LEU A 577 -4.90 -14.66 15.15
CA LEU A 577 -5.26 -15.75 14.24
C LEU A 577 -5.25 -17.12 14.94
N ARG A 578 -4.27 -17.36 15.80
CA ARG A 578 -4.16 -18.62 16.55
C ARG A 578 -5.34 -18.85 17.49
N ILE A 579 -5.80 -17.81 18.18
CA ILE A 579 -6.96 -17.88 19.06
C ILE A 579 -8.26 -17.94 18.26
N ALA A 580 -8.35 -17.23 17.13
CA ALA A 580 -9.50 -17.35 16.24
C ALA A 580 -9.75 -18.80 15.79
N LYS A 581 -8.67 -19.51 15.43
CA LYS A 581 -8.69 -20.93 15.05
C LYS A 581 -8.62 -21.89 16.25
N TYR A 582 -8.95 -21.44 17.46
CA TYR A 582 -8.88 -22.32 18.63
C TYR A 582 -9.79 -23.53 18.47
N GLY A 583 -9.19 -24.73 18.46
CA GLY A 583 -9.88 -26.00 18.26
C GLY A 583 -10.01 -26.45 16.80
N HIS A 584 -9.59 -25.66 15.82
CA HIS A 584 -9.60 -26.06 14.39
C HIS A 584 -8.44 -27.02 14.09
N ALA A 585 -8.61 -27.86 13.06
CA ALA A 585 -7.58 -28.82 12.65
C ALA A 585 -6.26 -28.16 12.20
N ASP A 586 -6.35 -26.94 11.67
CA ASP A 586 -5.25 -26.14 11.14
C ASP A 586 -4.83 -25.01 12.11
N GLN A 587 -5.18 -25.12 13.39
CA GLN A 587 -4.79 -24.13 14.39
C GLN A 587 -3.26 -23.92 14.41
N PRO A 588 -2.78 -22.66 14.29
CA PRO A 588 -1.35 -22.35 14.40
C PRO A 588 -0.74 -22.79 15.74
N GLN A 589 0.55 -23.14 15.72
CA GLN A 589 1.26 -23.54 16.95
C GLN A 589 1.45 -22.33 17.89
N PRO A 590 1.34 -22.52 19.22
CA PRO A 590 1.53 -21.45 20.18
C PRO A 590 2.97 -20.96 20.19
N GLN A 591 3.15 -19.64 20.16
CA GLN A 591 4.47 -19.04 20.32
C GLN A 591 4.95 -19.16 21.77
N PRO A 592 6.23 -19.47 22.03
CA PRO A 592 6.78 -19.57 23.39
C PRO A 592 6.54 -18.29 24.20
N GLY A 593 6.04 -18.43 25.43
CA GLY A 593 5.78 -17.32 26.35
C GLY A 593 4.55 -16.46 26.05
N VAL A 594 4.12 -16.36 24.78
CA VAL A 594 3.07 -15.42 24.34
C VAL A 594 1.74 -15.62 25.05
N LYS A 595 1.31 -16.87 25.25
CA LYS A 595 0.04 -17.18 25.95
C LYS A 595 -0.01 -16.58 27.36
N ARG A 596 1.14 -16.40 28.03
CA ARG A 596 1.22 -15.82 29.39
C ARG A 596 0.95 -14.31 29.43
N LEU A 597 1.07 -13.60 28.30
CA LEU A 597 0.89 -12.14 28.24
C LEU A 597 -0.55 -11.71 28.49
N TRP A 598 -1.49 -12.58 28.10
CA TRP A 598 -2.91 -12.31 28.21
C TRP A 598 -3.65 -13.33 29.06
N MET A 599 -3.09 -14.49 29.44
CA MET A 599 -3.78 -15.40 30.38
C MET A 599 -3.76 -14.94 31.85
N LEU A 600 -2.90 -13.99 32.21
CA LEU A 600 -2.92 -13.28 33.50
C LEU A 600 -3.97 -12.19 33.45
#